data_AF-A0A402A454-F1
#
_entry.id   AF-A0A402A454-F1
#
_cell.length_a   1.000
_cell.length_b   1.000
_cell.length_c   1.000
_cell.angle_alpha   90.00
_cell.angle_beta   90.00
_cell.angle_gamma   90.00
#
_symmetry.space_group_name_H-M   'P 1'
#
loop_
_entity.id
_entity.type
_entity.pdbx_description
1 polymer ?
#
loop_
_entity_poly.entity_id
_entity_poly.type
_entity_poly.pdbx_seq_one_letter_code
_entity_poly.pdbx_strand_id
1 'polypeptide(L)'
;MTEPRTEASSPLASGPVDRTPDWSVVKAKLGFTIFLPESLPATTCLLSASGQLRDPLFGSNFVLTYLLEGQDAITFSQSQRSSSASPLSLRVQCSISSELTLVQQASSDSRTGQPVQICTGVRNTTEIVLSARGTDEALQRQFSALKPGVDWLPHAAISLDRQGAHK
;
A
#
# COMPACT_ATOMS: atom_id res chain seq x y z
N MET A 1 -57.77 -32.09 -11.51
CA MET A 1 -57.35 -31.84 -10.12
C MET A 1 -56.15 -32.72 -9.86
N THR A 2 -54.96 -32.13 -9.73
CA THR A 2 -53.69 -32.84 -9.48
C THR A 2 -52.87 -32.02 -8.49
N GLU A 3 -52.33 -32.71 -7.50
CA GLU A 3 -51.60 -32.27 -6.29
C GLU A 3 -50.25 -31.57 -6.52
N PRO A 4 -49.66 -30.94 -5.47
CA PRO A 4 -48.49 -30.08 -5.56
C PRO A 4 -47.17 -30.88 -5.49
N ARG A 5 -46.12 -30.40 -6.16
CA ARG A 5 -44.75 -30.92 -5.97
C ARG A 5 -43.90 -29.85 -5.29
N THR A 6 -43.65 -30.08 -4.00
CA THR A 6 -42.61 -29.43 -3.21
C THR A 6 -41.26 -29.81 -3.80
N GLU A 7 -40.53 -28.85 -4.36
CA GLU A 7 -39.09 -29.00 -4.58
C GLU A 7 -38.36 -28.55 -3.31
N ALA A 8 -37.63 -29.50 -2.75
CA ALA A 8 -36.87 -29.37 -1.53
C ALA A 8 -35.70 -28.38 -1.70
N SER A 9 -35.62 -27.43 -0.76
CA SER A 9 -34.40 -26.66 -0.50
C SER A 9 -33.22 -27.60 -0.26
N SER A 10 -32.22 -27.55 -1.13
CA SER A 10 -30.87 -28.02 -0.79
C SER A 10 -30.07 -26.84 -0.25
N PRO A 11 -29.61 -26.86 1.01
CA PRO A 11 -28.64 -25.88 1.48
C PRO A 11 -27.31 -26.16 0.79
N LEU A 12 -26.96 -25.35 -0.20
CA LEU A 12 -25.60 -25.34 -0.74
C LEU A 12 -24.65 -25.04 0.41
N ALA A 13 -23.73 -25.98 0.65
CA ALA A 13 -22.75 -25.98 1.70
C ALA A 13 -22.11 -24.60 1.89
N SER A 14 -22.34 -24.00 3.05
CA SER A 14 -21.52 -22.89 3.55
C SER A 14 -20.16 -23.45 3.95
N GLY A 15 -19.31 -23.71 2.95
CA GLY A 15 -17.86 -23.71 3.16
C GLY A 15 -17.42 -22.35 3.70
N PRO A 16 -16.22 -22.25 4.31
CA PRO A 16 -15.68 -20.95 4.67
C PRO A 16 -15.65 -20.10 3.40
N VAL A 17 -16.47 -19.06 3.34
CA VAL A 17 -16.32 -18.06 2.30
C VAL A 17 -14.98 -17.43 2.61
N ASP A 18 -13.95 -17.79 1.85
CA ASP A 18 -12.66 -17.13 1.91
C ASP A 18 -12.89 -15.68 1.43
N ARG A 19 -13.19 -14.82 2.40
CA ARG A 19 -13.58 -13.42 2.19
C ARG A 19 -12.36 -12.52 2.02
N THR A 20 -11.15 -13.09 1.94
CA THR A 20 -9.94 -12.31 1.66
C THR A 20 -9.84 -12.20 0.14
N PRO A 21 -10.16 -11.05 -0.47
CA PRO A 21 -9.93 -10.90 -1.91
C PRO A 21 -8.45 -11.07 -2.17
N ASP A 22 -8.09 -12.00 -3.07
CA ASP A 22 -6.73 -12.13 -3.60
C ASP A 22 -6.25 -10.73 -4.00
N TRP A 23 -5.05 -10.36 -3.53
CA TRP A 23 -4.45 -9.07 -3.82
C TRP A 23 -4.42 -8.78 -5.33
N SER A 24 -4.21 -9.80 -6.16
CA SER A 24 -4.22 -9.68 -7.62
C SER A 24 -5.55 -9.14 -8.13
N VAL A 25 -6.65 -9.57 -7.51
CA VAL A 25 -8.02 -9.11 -7.81
C VAL A 25 -8.25 -7.69 -7.30
N VAL A 26 -7.74 -7.35 -6.11
CA VAL A 26 -7.83 -5.98 -5.57
C VAL A 26 -7.05 -5.01 -6.46
N LYS A 27 -5.79 -5.33 -6.79
CA LYS A 27 -4.89 -4.55 -7.64
C LYS A 27 -5.52 -4.25 -9.00
N ALA A 28 -6.15 -5.25 -9.62
CA ALA A 28 -6.84 -5.08 -10.91
C ALA A 28 -8.05 -4.14 -10.84
N LYS A 29 -8.67 -3.96 -9.66
CA LYS A 29 -9.87 -3.15 -9.46
C LYS A 29 -9.62 -1.74 -8.95
N LEU A 30 -8.37 -1.38 -8.63
CA LEU A 30 -8.01 -0.05 -8.11
C LEU A 30 -8.26 1.07 -9.13
N GLY A 31 -8.08 0.81 -10.43
CA GLY A 31 -8.26 1.84 -11.47
C GLY A 31 -7.10 2.82 -11.60
N PHE A 32 -5.99 2.61 -10.88
CA PHE A 32 -4.74 3.33 -11.02
C PHE A 32 -3.54 2.38 -10.91
N THR A 33 -2.35 2.87 -11.23
CA THR A 33 -1.12 2.07 -11.20
C THR A 33 -0.38 2.28 -9.90
N ILE A 34 -0.14 1.22 -9.14
CA ILE A 34 0.69 1.30 -7.92
C ILE A 34 2.17 1.42 -8.31
N PHE A 35 2.85 2.40 -7.71
CA PHE A 35 4.28 2.64 -7.82
C PHE A 35 4.98 2.35 -6.49
N LEU A 36 5.99 1.48 -6.51
CA LEU A 36 6.75 1.10 -5.32
C LEU A 36 8.25 1.07 -5.63
N PRO A 37 9.12 1.16 -4.61
CA PRO A 37 10.56 0.98 -4.82
C PRO A 37 10.84 -0.46 -5.27
N GLU A 38 11.67 -0.62 -6.29
CA GLU A 38 12.04 -1.93 -6.85
C GLU A 38 12.69 -2.87 -5.83
N SER A 39 13.42 -2.30 -4.87
CA SER A 39 14.04 -3.03 -3.78
C SER A 39 13.96 -2.22 -2.50
N LEU A 40 13.78 -2.92 -1.38
CA LEU A 40 13.92 -2.39 -0.03
C LEU A 40 15.14 -3.06 0.63
N PRO A 41 15.76 -2.42 1.64
CA PRO A 41 16.77 -3.07 2.46
C PRO A 41 16.29 -4.44 2.98
N ALA A 42 17.18 -5.42 3.05
CA ALA A 42 16.83 -6.82 3.36
C ALA A 42 16.13 -7.01 4.71
N THR A 43 16.36 -6.11 5.66
CA THR A 43 15.78 -6.10 7.01
C THR A 43 14.48 -5.31 7.11
N THR A 44 13.93 -4.88 5.98
CA THR A 44 12.66 -4.17 5.93
C THR A 44 11.49 -5.11 6.19
N CYS A 45 10.67 -4.77 7.17
CA CYS A 45 9.43 -5.50 7.47
C CYS A 45 8.24 -4.77 6.89
N LEU A 46 7.31 -5.52 6.29
CA LEU A 46 5.99 -4.98 5.96
C LEU A 46 5.17 -4.84 7.24
N LEU A 47 4.77 -3.61 7.58
CA LEU A 47 3.97 -3.33 8.78
C LEU A 47 2.47 -3.38 8.48
N SER A 48 2.05 -2.77 7.38
CA SER A 48 0.65 -2.78 6.96
C SER A 48 0.51 -2.56 5.46
N ALA A 49 -0.48 -3.22 4.86
CA ALA A 49 -0.97 -2.90 3.53
C ALA A 49 -2.48 -2.86 3.56
N SER A 50 -3.07 -1.78 3.06
CA SER A 50 -4.52 -1.62 2.99
C SER A 50 -4.90 -0.91 1.70
N GLY A 51 -6.10 -1.17 1.23
CA GLY A 51 -6.64 -0.47 0.08
C GLY A 51 -8.15 -0.48 0.13
N GLN A 52 -8.76 0.57 -0.40
CA GLN A 52 -10.20 0.69 -0.54
C GLN A 52 -10.53 0.74 -2.02
N LEU A 53 -11.57 0.02 -2.40
CA LEU A 53 -12.07 0.00 -3.77
C LEU A 53 -13.33 0.84 -3.85
N ARG A 54 -13.38 1.74 -4.83
CA ARG A 54 -14.61 2.46 -5.20
C ARG A 54 -15.26 3.20 -4.02
N ASP A 55 -14.47 3.89 -3.20
CA ASP A 55 -15.04 4.81 -2.22
C ASP A 55 -15.85 5.88 -2.97
N PRO A 56 -17.13 6.11 -2.62
CA PRO A 56 -17.98 7.06 -3.34
C PRO A 56 -17.48 8.51 -3.32
N LEU A 57 -16.66 8.87 -2.32
CA LEU A 57 -16.16 10.22 -2.10
C LEU A 57 -14.72 10.39 -2.59
N PHE A 58 -13.86 9.40 -2.33
CA PHE A 58 -12.42 9.50 -2.54
C PHE A 58 -11.89 8.58 -3.65
N GLY A 59 -12.75 7.73 -4.24
CA GLY A 59 -12.34 6.75 -5.24
C GLY A 59 -11.57 5.59 -4.63
N SER A 60 -10.73 4.93 -5.41
CA SER A 60 -9.88 3.87 -4.88
C SER A 60 -8.58 4.42 -4.31
N ASN A 61 -8.08 3.83 -3.22
CA ASN A 61 -6.77 4.14 -2.66
C ASN A 61 -6.01 2.88 -2.24
N PHE A 62 -4.71 3.03 -2.05
CA PHE A 62 -3.81 2.00 -1.57
C PHE A 62 -2.75 2.62 -0.66
N VAL A 63 -2.59 2.09 0.55
CA VAL A 63 -1.63 2.54 1.55
C VAL A 63 -0.76 1.37 1.97
N LEU A 64 0.55 1.61 2.00
CA LEU A 64 1.55 0.61 2.32
C LEU A 64 2.60 1.20 3.26
N THR A 65 2.84 0.55 4.38
CA THR A 65 3.83 0.98 5.38
C THR A 65 4.83 -0.13 5.62
N TYR A 66 6.10 0.22 5.52
CA TYR A 66 7.21 -0.64 5.91
C TYR A 66 7.95 -0.06 7.11
N LEU A 67 8.53 -0.94 7.91
CA LEU A 67 9.49 -0.62 8.95
C LEU A 67 10.89 -0.91 8.42
N LEU A 68 11.71 0.12 8.30
CA LEU A 68 13.12 0.04 7.92
C LEU A 68 13.98 -0.32 9.14
N GLU A 69 15.21 -0.72 8.87
CA GLU A 69 16.25 -0.94 9.87
C GLU A 69 16.43 0.33 10.73
N GLY A 70 16.36 0.20 12.06
CA GLY A 70 16.45 1.37 12.98
C GLY A 70 15.11 1.98 13.42
N GLN A 71 13.98 1.31 13.15
CA GLN A 71 12.60 1.72 13.51
C GLN A 71 12.02 2.91 12.74
N ASP A 72 12.64 3.31 11.64
CA ASP A 72 12.07 4.32 10.75
C ASP A 72 10.99 3.70 9.86
N ALA A 73 9.79 4.27 9.89
CA ALA A 73 8.71 3.84 9.01
C ALA A 73 8.72 4.64 7.72
N ILE A 74 8.49 3.94 6.60
CA ILE A 74 8.21 4.53 5.30
C ILE A 74 6.80 4.17 4.87
N THR A 75 6.00 5.16 4.50
CA THR A 75 4.62 4.97 4.05
C THR A 75 4.43 5.50 2.64
N PHE A 76 3.75 4.72 1.81
CA PHE A 76 3.31 5.05 0.47
C PHE A 76 1.78 5.06 0.47
N SER A 77 1.17 6.25 0.34
CA SER A 77 -0.26 6.40 0.13
C SER A 77 -0.51 6.79 -1.32
N GLN A 78 -1.38 6.07 -2.01
CA GLN A 78 -1.59 6.19 -3.45
C GLN A 78 -3.06 6.19 -3.78
N SER A 79 -3.46 7.03 -4.72
CA SER A 79 -4.84 7.14 -5.18
C SER A 79 -4.90 7.52 -6.65
N GLN A 80 -6.06 7.30 -7.25
CA GLN A 80 -6.33 7.84 -8.57
C GLN A 80 -6.44 9.37 -8.48
N ARG A 81 -5.62 10.09 -9.24
CA ARG A 81 -5.75 11.55 -9.38
C ARG A 81 -7.10 11.85 -10.01
N SER A 82 -7.86 12.75 -9.38
CA SER A 82 -9.11 13.23 -9.95
C SER A 82 -8.86 13.93 -11.29
N SER A 83 -9.72 13.66 -12.28
CA SER A 83 -9.58 14.17 -13.66
C SER A 83 -9.68 15.70 -13.77
N SER A 84 -10.07 16.39 -12.69
CA SER A 84 -10.09 17.85 -12.60
C SER A 84 -8.72 18.48 -12.28
N ALA A 85 -7.71 17.69 -11.91
CA ALA A 85 -6.42 18.20 -11.48
C ALA A 85 -5.42 18.33 -12.65
N SER A 86 -4.97 19.57 -12.91
CA SER A 86 -4.13 19.97 -14.06
C SER A 86 -2.97 19.00 -14.40
N PRO A 87 -2.72 18.67 -15.68
CA PRO A 87 -1.79 17.60 -16.10
C PRO A 87 -0.29 17.85 -15.84
N LEU A 88 0.10 18.94 -15.17
CA LEU A 88 1.47 19.45 -15.18
C LEU A 88 2.31 19.24 -13.91
N SER A 89 1.82 18.57 -12.87
CA SER A 89 2.62 18.38 -11.66
C SER A 89 3.38 17.05 -11.65
N LEU A 90 4.37 16.93 -12.53
CA LEU A 90 5.50 15.99 -12.38
C LEU A 90 6.46 16.40 -11.24
N ARG A 91 6.23 17.56 -10.61
CA ARG A 91 7.04 18.05 -9.51
C ARG A 91 6.60 17.37 -8.21
N VAL A 92 7.53 16.65 -7.61
CA VAL A 92 7.45 16.20 -6.22
C VAL A 92 7.62 17.43 -5.33
N GLN A 93 6.71 17.62 -4.39
CA GLN A 93 6.78 18.65 -3.36
C GLN A 93 6.98 17.97 -2.02
N CYS A 94 8.05 18.31 -1.32
CA CYS A 94 8.34 17.79 0.01
C CYS A 94 8.11 18.87 1.06
N SER A 95 7.62 18.47 2.22
CA SER A 95 7.46 19.32 3.39
C SER A 95 7.67 18.54 4.68
N ILE A 96 8.17 19.24 5.70
CA ILE A 96 8.33 18.69 7.05
C ILE A 96 6.95 18.54 7.71
N SER A 97 6.66 17.37 8.26
CA SER A 97 5.49 17.13 9.10
C SER A 97 5.88 17.10 10.57
N SER A 98 5.51 18.15 11.30
CA SER A 98 5.71 18.25 12.76
C SER A 98 4.85 17.24 13.54
N GLU A 99 3.62 16.96 13.08
CA GLU A 99 2.68 16.04 13.75
C GLU A 99 3.16 14.59 13.71
N LEU A 100 3.61 14.11 12.55
CA LEU A 100 4.16 12.74 12.40
C LEU A 100 5.50 12.60 13.15
N THR A 101 6.30 13.68 13.19
CA THR A 101 7.58 13.69 13.91
C THR A 101 7.40 13.38 15.40
N LEU A 102 6.33 13.90 16.02
CA LEU A 102 5.99 13.70 17.44
C LEU A 102 5.44 12.29 17.73
N VAL A 103 4.58 11.75 16.85
CA VAL A 103 3.99 10.42 17.04
C VAL A 103 5.05 9.32 16.94
N GLN A 104 6.01 9.43 16.02
CA GLN A 104 7.11 8.47 15.90
C GLN A 104 8.26 8.71 16.89
N GLN A 105 8.36 9.87 17.54
CA GLN A 105 9.31 10.09 18.64
C GLN A 105 8.90 9.36 19.92
N ALA A 106 7.61 9.08 20.10
CA ALA A 106 7.10 8.34 21.25
C ALA A 106 7.41 6.82 21.19
N SER A 107 7.91 6.30 20.06
CA SER A 107 7.98 4.86 19.80
C SER A 107 9.35 4.20 19.93
N SER A 108 10.50 4.90 19.90
CA SER A 108 11.78 4.30 20.33
C SER A 108 12.95 5.29 20.43
N ASP A 109 13.85 4.95 21.35
CA ASP A 109 15.23 5.37 21.59
C ASP A 109 15.95 6.21 20.51
N SER A 110 16.09 7.52 20.81
CA SER A 110 17.27 8.41 20.64
C SER A 110 18.22 8.35 19.41
N ARG A 111 17.94 7.61 18.33
CA ARG A 111 18.69 7.64 17.06
C ARG A 111 17.88 8.21 15.88
N THR A 112 17.15 9.31 16.07
CA THR A 112 16.32 9.90 14.99
C THR A 112 16.34 11.43 15.04
N GLY A 113 17.46 12.04 14.68
CA GLY A 113 17.60 13.50 14.59
C GLY A 113 16.93 14.12 13.35
N GLN A 114 16.39 13.32 12.44
CA GLN A 114 15.78 13.81 11.20
C GLN A 114 14.24 13.91 11.31
N PRO A 115 13.64 15.01 10.81
CA PRO A 115 12.20 15.16 10.81
C PRO A 115 11.53 14.18 9.86
N VAL A 116 10.25 13.88 10.11
CA VAL A 116 9.42 13.20 9.11
C VAL A 116 9.12 14.18 7.99
N GLN A 117 9.46 13.77 6.77
CA GLN A 117 9.16 14.48 5.53
C GLN A 117 7.97 13.83 4.85
N ILE A 118 7.10 14.63 4.24
CA ILE A 118 6.01 14.20 3.36
C ILE A 118 6.31 14.74 1.97
N CYS A 119 6.43 13.85 0.99
CA CYS A 119 6.62 14.19 -0.41
C CYS A 119 5.40 13.75 -1.23
N THR A 120 4.73 14.71 -1.86
CA THR A 120 3.58 14.47 -2.72
C THR A 120 3.96 14.70 -4.17
N GLY A 121 3.54 13.79 -5.06
CA GLY A 121 3.75 13.95 -6.49
C GLY A 121 2.80 13.08 -7.30
N VAL A 122 2.83 13.24 -8.62
CA VAL A 122 1.97 12.48 -9.53
C VAL A 122 2.79 11.76 -10.57
N ARG A 123 2.44 10.49 -10.81
CA ARG A 123 2.96 9.68 -11.90
C ARG A 123 1.81 9.07 -12.68
N ASN A 124 1.79 9.31 -14.00
CA ASN A 124 0.64 9.03 -14.86
C ASN A 124 -0.65 9.62 -14.25
N THR A 125 -1.57 8.76 -13.83
CA THR A 125 -2.85 9.10 -13.20
C THR A 125 -2.88 8.80 -11.71
N THR A 126 -1.72 8.50 -11.10
CA THR A 126 -1.60 8.12 -9.69
C THR A 126 -0.98 9.25 -8.90
N GLU A 127 -1.73 9.75 -7.93
CA GLU A 127 -1.20 10.61 -6.88
C GLU A 127 -0.52 9.74 -5.83
N ILE A 128 0.67 10.15 -5.41
CA ILE A 128 1.53 9.40 -4.50
C ILE A 128 1.96 10.36 -3.40
N VAL A 129 1.68 9.99 -2.17
CA VAL A 129 2.18 10.64 -0.95
C VAL A 129 3.15 9.67 -0.28
N LEU A 130 4.41 10.06 -0.25
CA LEU A 130 5.50 9.34 0.41
C LEU A 130 5.82 10.03 1.74
N SER A 131 5.82 9.31 2.85
CA SER A 131 6.30 9.84 4.12
C SER A 131 7.36 8.96 4.75
N ALA A 132 8.48 9.56 5.16
CA ALA A 132 9.57 8.90 5.86
C ALA A 132 10.42 9.93 6.61
N ARG A 133 11.23 9.50 7.57
CA ARG A 133 12.33 10.35 8.09
C ARG A 133 13.40 10.50 7.02
N GLY A 134 13.94 11.72 6.87
CA GLY A 134 14.95 11.97 5.84
C GLY A 134 15.15 13.44 5.50
N THR A 135 15.96 13.68 4.46
CA THR A 135 16.02 14.96 3.77
C THR A 135 15.12 14.97 2.54
N ASP A 136 14.72 16.16 2.09
CA ASP A 136 13.93 16.34 0.88
C ASP A 136 14.60 15.67 -0.33
N GLU A 137 15.93 15.79 -0.48
CA GLU A 137 16.63 15.17 -1.62
C GLU A 137 16.64 13.65 -1.56
N ALA A 138 16.66 13.06 -0.36
CA ALA A 138 16.61 11.61 -0.20
C ALA A 138 15.24 11.07 -0.61
N LEU A 139 14.15 11.65 -0.09
CA LEU A 139 12.80 11.22 -0.43
C LEU A 139 12.44 11.54 -1.89
N GLN A 140 12.88 12.68 -2.43
CA GLN A 140 12.65 13.02 -3.83
C GLN A 140 13.34 12.03 -4.78
N ARG A 141 14.57 11.58 -4.45
CA ARG A 141 15.23 10.49 -5.18
C ARG A 141 14.44 9.20 -5.09
N GLN A 142 13.94 8.86 -3.90
CA GLN A 142 13.15 7.65 -3.71
C GLN A 142 11.83 7.67 -4.49
N PHE A 143 11.13 8.80 -4.48
CA PHE A 143 9.93 9.02 -5.30
C PHE A 143 10.22 8.84 -6.80
N SER A 144 11.33 9.41 -7.26
CA SER A 144 11.73 9.34 -8.67
C SER A 144 12.09 7.91 -9.09
N ALA A 145 12.61 7.11 -8.18
CA ALA A 145 13.01 5.73 -8.41
C ALA A 145 11.85 4.71 -8.37
N LEU A 146 10.62 5.13 -8.01
CA LEU A 146 9.50 4.20 -7.95
C LEU A 146 9.25 3.55 -9.32
N LYS A 147 8.79 2.31 -9.32
CA LYS A 147 8.44 1.58 -10.54
C LYS A 147 7.02 1.03 -10.45
N PRO A 148 6.29 1.00 -11.57
CA PRO A 148 5.02 0.31 -11.61
C PRO A 148 5.24 -1.21 -11.55
N GLY A 149 4.23 -1.95 -11.11
CA GLY A 149 4.23 -3.41 -11.22
C GLY A 149 5.15 -4.15 -10.25
N VAL A 150 5.77 -3.45 -9.30
CA VAL A 150 6.56 -4.07 -8.24
C VAL A 150 5.65 -4.74 -7.21
N ASP A 151 6.03 -5.93 -6.74
CA ASP A 151 5.33 -6.62 -5.67
C ASP A 151 5.66 -6.00 -4.31
N TRP A 152 4.63 -5.85 -3.48
CA TRP A 152 4.72 -5.18 -2.16
C TRP A 152 5.08 -6.15 -1.03
N LEU A 153 5.17 -7.44 -1.33
CA LEU A 153 5.69 -8.42 -0.38
C LEU A 153 7.23 -8.40 -0.48
N PRO A 154 7.94 -8.14 0.63
CA PRO A 154 9.39 -8.27 0.65
C PRO A 154 9.78 -9.68 0.20
N HIS A 155 10.83 -9.80 -0.62
CA HIS A 155 11.27 -11.10 -1.19
C HIS A 155 11.48 -12.21 -0.14
N ALA A 156 11.72 -11.86 1.14
CA ALA A 156 11.81 -12.79 2.25
C ALA A 156 10.49 -13.51 2.58
N ALA A 157 9.33 -12.90 2.34
CA ALA A 157 8.02 -13.50 2.61
C ALA A 157 7.67 -14.64 1.63
N ILE A 158 8.32 -14.69 0.46
CA ILE A 158 8.08 -15.69 -0.59
C ILE A 158 8.69 -17.06 -0.22
N SER A 159 9.57 -17.13 0.79
CA SER A 159 10.27 -18.38 1.14
C SER A 159 9.54 -19.28 2.15
N LEU A 160 8.43 -18.84 2.77
CA LEU A 160 7.74 -19.63 3.79
C LEU A 160 6.73 -20.65 3.24
N ASP A 161 6.28 -20.53 1.98
CA ASP A 161 5.33 -21.48 1.38
C ASP A 161 5.98 -22.75 0.78
N ARG A 162 7.31 -22.81 0.70
CA ARG A 162 7.99 -23.91 -0.03
C ARG A 162 8.51 -25.06 0.82
N GLN A 163 8.27 -25.05 2.14
CA GLN A 163 8.74 -26.12 3.05
C GLN A 163 7.65 -27.09 3.54
N GLY A 164 6.41 -26.98 3.06
CA GLY A 164 5.27 -27.80 3.51
C GLY A 164 4.92 -29.04 2.68
N ALA A 165 5.70 -29.43 1.68
CA ALA A 165 5.33 -30.53 0.76
C ALA A 165 6.45 -31.55 0.57
N HIS A 166 6.95 -32.14 1.66
CA HIS A 166 7.61 -33.45 1.60
C HIS A 166 7.47 -34.17 2.95
N LYS A 167 6.44 -35.02 3.07
CA LYS A 167 6.57 -36.33 3.69
C LYS A 167 5.46 -37.26 3.24
#